data_AF-A0A8A3S7K3-F1
#
_entry.id   AF-A0A8A3S7K3-F1
#
_cell.length_a   1.000
_cell.length_b   1.000
_cell.length_c   1.000
_cell.angle_alpha   90.00
_cell.angle_beta   90.00
_cell.angle_gamma   90.00
#
_symmetry.space_group_name_H-M   'P 1'
#
loop_
_entity.id
_entity.type
_entity.pdbx_description
1 polymer ?
#
loop_
_entity_poly.entity_id
_entity_poly.type
_entity_poly.pdbx_seq_one_letter_code
_entity_poly.pdbx_strand_id
1 'polypeptide(L)'
;MGRADTYLEAYIERLRPAFEALDDETAHAVTSALLRFKFGLYGNAAAKAAVALARLEGEEAPGALRTALQVLQQRADDLKASVPVSTKLPPFSEEERPFLAMDLPAGEVEDKATFTLDNALLLLYAVGAIASPDDEQALDEHRGFTIQILTSYRKQLRL
;
A
#
# COMPACT_ATOMS: atom_id res chain seq x y z
N MET A 1 -15.80 -16.14 5.44
CA MET A 1 -14.96 -14.93 5.32
C MET A 1 -14.90 -14.24 6.68
N GLY A 2 -13.72 -13.88 7.18
CA GLY A 2 -13.58 -13.16 8.46
C GLY A 2 -13.96 -11.68 8.32
N ARG A 3 -14.15 -10.97 9.43
CA ARG A 3 -14.49 -9.53 9.41
C ARG A 3 -13.42 -8.67 8.72
N ALA A 4 -12.14 -8.98 8.96
CA ALA A 4 -11.02 -8.31 8.30
C ALA A 4 -11.02 -8.57 6.78
N ASP A 5 -11.42 -9.77 6.35
CA ASP A 5 -11.53 -10.09 4.93
C ASP A 5 -12.62 -9.28 4.24
N THR A 6 -13.80 -9.18 4.85
CA THR A 6 -14.91 -8.37 4.35
C THR A 6 -14.55 -6.88 4.34
N TYR A 7 -13.80 -6.42 5.35
CA TYR A 7 -13.28 -5.05 5.36
C TYR A 7 -12.35 -4.78 4.18
N LEU A 8 -11.41 -5.70 3.91
CA LEU A 8 -10.48 -5.58 2.80
C LEU A 8 -11.20 -5.57 1.45
N GLU A 9 -12.20 -6.43 1.25
CA GLU A 9 -13.02 -6.42 0.02
C GLU A 9 -13.77 -5.10 -0.15
N ALA A 10 -14.44 -4.63 0.90
CA ALA A 10 -15.16 -3.35 0.85
C ALA A 10 -14.21 -2.18 0.56
N TYR A 11 -12.97 -2.24 1.06
CA TYR A 11 -11.94 -1.27 0.74
C TYR A 11 -11.52 -1.33 -0.73
N ILE A 12 -11.24 -2.52 -1.27
CA ILE A 12 -10.88 -2.72 -2.68
C ILE A 12 -11.99 -2.21 -3.60
N GLU A 13 -13.24 -2.60 -3.35
CA GLU A 13 -14.39 -2.16 -4.16
C GLU A 13 -14.61 -0.65 -4.09
N ARG A 14 -14.35 -0.03 -2.95
CA ARG A 14 -14.44 1.43 -2.80
C ARG A 14 -13.39 2.16 -3.65
N LEU A 15 -12.21 1.56 -3.82
CA LEU A 15 -11.12 2.14 -4.62
C LEU A 15 -11.21 1.83 -6.11
N ARG A 16 -11.92 0.77 -6.49
CA ARG A 16 -12.02 0.29 -7.87
C ARG A 16 -12.26 1.41 -8.91
N PRO A 17 -13.24 2.31 -8.75
CA PRO A 17 -13.51 3.36 -9.76
C PRO A 17 -12.34 4.32 -9.99
N ALA A 18 -11.43 4.46 -9.02
CA ALA A 18 -10.30 5.37 -9.10
C ALA A 18 -9.05 4.74 -9.74
N PHE A 19 -8.99 3.42 -9.86
CA PHE A 19 -7.79 2.70 -10.31
C PHE A 19 -8.06 1.66 -11.40
N GLU A 20 -9.31 1.38 -11.76
CA GLU A 20 -9.64 0.40 -12.81
C GLU A 20 -9.11 0.77 -14.21
N ALA A 21 -8.81 2.05 -14.43
CA ALA A 21 -8.25 2.56 -15.69
C ALA A 21 -6.72 2.67 -15.67
N LEU A 22 -6.05 2.27 -14.59
CA LEU A 22 -4.59 2.28 -14.48
C LEU A 22 -4.00 1.28 -15.47
N ASP A 23 -2.94 1.64 -16.18
CA ASP A 23 -2.35 0.74 -17.16
C ASP A 23 -1.72 -0.51 -16.50
N ASP A 24 -1.81 -1.65 -17.19
CA ASP A 24 -1.34 -2.94 -16.69
C ASP A 24 0.16 -2.93 -16.31
N GLU A 25 1.01 -2.19 -17.03
CA GLU A 25 2.44 -2.13 -16.72
C GLU A 25 2.72 -1.32 -15.45
N THR A 26 1.99 -0.23 -15.23
CA THR A 26 2.05 0.55 -13.99
C THR A 26 1.51 -0.26 -12.82
N ALA A 27 0.35 -0.91 -12.97
CA ALA A 27 -0.22 -1.79 -11.97
C ALA A 27 0.74 -2.94 -11.62
N HIS A 28 1.36 -3.57 -12.62
CA HIS A 28 2.36 -4.59 -12.42
C HIS A 28 3.59 -4.05 -11.68
N ALA A 29 4.07 -2.85 -12.02
CA ALA A 29 5.21 -2.24 -11.34
C ALA A 29 4.91 -1.96 -9.85
N VAL A 30 3.70 -1.46 -9.55
CA VAL A 30 3.19 -1.26 -8.18
C VAL A 30 3.18 -2.57 -7.41
N THR A 31 2.53 -3.60 -7.96
CA THR A 31 2.42 -4.93 -7.34
C THR A 31 3.79 -5.57 -7.13
N SER A 32 4.66 -5.47 -8.14
CA SER A 32 6.04 -5.94 -8.10
C SER A 32 6.85 -5.31 -6.97
N ALA A 33 6.66 -4.01 -6.69
CA ALA A 33 7.34 -3.32 -5.61
C ALA A 33 6.87 -3.83 -4.24
N LEU A 34 5.55 -3.96 -4.07
CA LEU A 34 4.92 -4.50 -2.86
C LEU A 34 5.39 -5.91 -2.53
N LEU A 35 5.33 -6.83 -3.49
CA LEU A 35 5.70 -8.22 -3.28
C LEU A 35 7.18 -8.35 -2.90
N ARG A 36 8.07 -7.63 -3.59
CA ARG A 36 9.50 -7.60 -3.26
C ARG A 36 9.76 -7.06 -1.86
N PHE A 37 9.02 -6.03 -1.44
CA PHE A 37 9.09 -5.51 -0.09
C PHE A 37 8.70 -6.58 0.93
N LYS A 38 7.57 -7.26 0.70
CA LYS A 38 7.10 -8.37 1.54
C LYS A 38 8.13 -9.49 1.67
N PHE A 39 8.83 -9.83 0.59
CA PHE A 39 9.89 -10.85 0.60
C PHE A 39 11.23 -10.39 1.20
N GLY A 40 11.32 -9.17 1.73
CA GLY A 40 12.55 -8.63 2.29
C GLY A 40 13.61 -8.25 1.25
N LEU A 41 13.24 -8.21 -0.04
CA LEU A 41 14.12 -7.83 -1.14
C LEU A 41 14.16 -6.30 -1.29
N TYR A 42 14.52 -5.59 -0.23
CA TYR A 42 14.30 -4.15 -0.11
C TYR A 42 14.97 -3.31 -1.20
N GLY A 43 16.19 -3.67 -1.64
CA GLY A 43 16.84 -2.99 -2.76
C GLY A 43 16.06 -3.11 -4.08
N ASN A 44 15.44 -4.28 -4.32
CA ASN A 44 14.60 -4.49 -5.50
C ASN A 44 13.23 -3.82 -5.34
N ALA A 45 12.69 -3.77 -4.12
CA ALA A 45 11.45 -3.07 -3.82
C ALA A 45 11.59 -1.57 -4.09
N ALA A 46 12.65 -0.93 -3.59
CA ALA A 46 12.94 0.49 -3.83
C ALA A 46 13.12 0.79 -5.33
N ALA A 47 13.84 -0.07 -6.05
CA ALA A 47 14.03 0.07 -7.50
C ALA A 47 12.71 -0.05 -8.27
N LYS A 48 11.84 -1.00 -7.91
CA LYS A 48 10.53 -1.15 -8.54
C LYS A 48 9.56 -0.02 -8.18
N ALA A 49 9.62 0.48 -6.95
CA ALA A 49 8.86 1.66 -6.55
C ALA A 49 9.27 2.90 -7.38
N ALA A 50 10.57 3.10 -7.61
CA ALA A 50 11.06 4.17 -8.48
C ALA A 50 10.53 4.04 -9.93
N VAL A 51 10.49 2.83 -10.47
CA VAL A 51 9.94 2.56 -11.81
C VAL A 51 8.44 2.86 -11.87
N ALA A 52 7.67 2.46 -10.86
CA ALA A 52 6.25 2.77 -10.78
C ALA A 52 6.01 4.28 -10.66
N LEU A 53 6.78 4.97 -9.82
CA LEU A 53 6.70 6.43 -9.67
C LEU A 53 6.96 7.18 -10.99
N ALA A 54 7.96 6.75 -11.77
CA ALA A 54 8.27 7.36 -13.05
C ALA A 54 7.14 7.17 -14.08
N ARG A 55 6.44 6.01 -14.06
CA ARG A 55 5.27 5.79 -14.93
C ARG A 55 4.09 6.71 -14.56
N LEU A 56 3.87 6.91 -13.26
CA LEU A 56 2.82 7.80 -12.73
C LEU A 56 3.04 9.31 -13.02
N GLU A 57 4.15 9.72 -13.63
CA GLU A 57 4.33 11.10 -14.07
C GLU A 57 3.48 11.42 -15.33
N GLY A 58 3.08 10.40 -16.09
CA GLY A 58 2.26 10.53 -17.30
C GLY A 58 0.79 10.12 -17.13
N GLU A 59 0.41 9.62 -15.96
CA GLU A 59 -0.93 9.07 -15.70
C GLU A 59 -1.76 9.94 -14.76
N GLU A 60 -3.06 10.04 -15.04
CA GLU A 60 -4.05 10.62 -14.11
C GLU A 60 -4.41 9.59 -13.03
N ALA A 61 -3.50 9.39 -12.08
CA ALA A 61 -3.75 8.57 -10.89
C ALA A 61 -3.92 9.45 -9.63
N PRO A 62 -4.76 9.03 -8.66
CA PRO A 62 -4.85 9.68 -7.36
C PRO A 62 -3.48 9.86 -6.69
N GLY A 63 -3.23 11.05 -6.12
CA GLY A 63 -1.96 11.38 -5.46
C GLY A 63 -1.55 10.37 -4.38
N ALA A 64 -2.54 9.75 -3.71
CA ALA A 64 -2.33 8.75 -2.69
C ALA A 64 -1.47 7.57 -3.15
N LEU A 65 -1.58 7.16 -4.43
CA LEU A 65 -0.75 6.08 -4.98
C LEU A 65 0.72 6.49 -5.05
N ARG A 66 1.00 7.71 -5.50
CA ARG A 66 2.35 8.28 -5.52
C ARG A 66 2.92 8.34 -4.10
N THR A 67 2.15 8.84 -3.14
CA THR A 67 2.57 8.91 -1.73
C THR A 67 2.84 7.52 -1.15
N ALA A 68 1.98 6.52 -1.41
CA ALA A 68 2.20 5.15 -0.94
C ALA A 68 3.47 4.51 -1.51
N LEU A 69 3.77 4.74 -2.80
CA LEU A 69 5.03 4.28 -3.41
C LEU A 69 6.25 4.96 -2.80
N GLN A 70 6.17 6.26 -2.49
CA GLN A 70 7.25 6.98 -1.82
C GLN A 70 7.47 6.49 -0.38
N VAL A 71 6.40 6.18 0.35
CA VAL A 71 6.48 5.55 1.68
C VAL A 71 7.19 4.19 1.59
N LEU A 72 6.77 3.33 0.66
CA LEU A 72 7.38 2.01 0.45
C LEU A 72 8.85 2.13 0.05
N GLN A 73 9.17 3.05 -0.87
CA GLN A 73 10.54 3.30 -1.32
C GLN A 73 11.43 3.74 -0.16
N GLN A 74 11.03 4.77 0.58
CA GLN A 74 11.80 5.28 1.72
C GLN A 74 11.98 4.19 2.78
N ARG A 75 10.94 3.41 3.09
CA ARG A 75 11.06 2.33 4.06
C ARG A 75 12.00 1.22 3.57
N ALA A 76 11.93 0.88 2.28
CA ALA A 76 12.82 -0.11 1.69
C ALA A 76 14.28 0.35 1.72
N ASP A 77 14.56 1.62 1.41
CA ASP A 77 15.90 2.19 1.50
C ASP A 77 16.43 2.21 2.94
N ASP A 78 15.59 2.58 3.90
CA ASP A 78 15.94 2.53 5.33
C ASP A 78 16.29 1.10 5.78
N LEU A 79 15.47 0.11 5.43
CA LEU A 79 15.71 -1.29 5.78
C LEU A 79 16.96 -1.85 5.08
N LYS A 80 17.22 -1.46 3.84
CA LYS A 80 18.46 -1.79 3.11
C LYS A 80 19.69 -1.19 3.81
N ALA A 81 19.55 -0.01 4.40
CA ALA A 81 20.60 0.66 5.17
C ALA A 81 20.66 0.22 6.65
N SER A 82 19.92 -0.83 7.04
CA SER A 82 19.81 -1.31 8.42
C SER A 82 19.31 -0.25 9.41
N VAL A 83 18.47 0.69 8.95
CA VAL A 83 17.82 1.70 9.78
C VAL A 83 16.51 1.11 10.33
N PRO A 84 16.43 0.83 11.65
CA PRO A 84 15.30 0.10 12.21
C PRO A 84 14.00 0.91 12.19
N VAL A 85 14.09 2.23 12.41
CA VAL A 85 12.94 3.14 12.51
C VAL A 85 13.03 4.23 11.46
N SER A 86 12.00 4.31 10.60
CA SER A 86 11.88 5.36 9.59
C SER A 86 11.30 6.63 10.21
N THR A 87 12.10 7.70 10.24
CA THR A 87 11.68 9.01 10.81
C THR A 87 11.21 9.99 9.74
N LYS A 88 11.26 9.61 8.46
CA LYS A 88 11.04 10.49 7.31
C LYS A 88 10.03 9.92 6.30
N LEU A 89 9.10 9.07 6.76
CA LEU A 89 8.04 8.61 5.87
C LEU A 89 7.18 9.81 5.46
N PRO A 90 6.92 10.00 4.15
CA PRO A 90 6.06 11.08 3.69
C PRO A 90 4.63 10.85 4.20
N PRO A 91 4.00 11.87 4.82
CA PRO A 91 2.63 11.73 5.30
C PRO A 91 1.64 11.81 4.15
N PHE A 92 0.50 11.13 4.29
CA PHE A 92 -0.65 11.37 3.44
C PHE A 92 -1.31 12.71 3.79
N SER A 93 -1.70 13.46 2.76
CA SER A 93 -2.46 14.70 2.87
C SER A 93 -3.95 14.45 3.12
N GLU A 94 -4.70 15.51 3.48
CA GLU A 94 -6.15 15.42 3.70
C GLU A 94 -6.91 14.98 2.44
N GLU A 95 -6.45 15.37 1.25
CA GLU A 95 -7.04 14.97 -0.03
C GLU A 95 -6.83 13.49 -0.34
N GLU A 96 -5.82 12.88 0.28
CA GLU A 96 -5.47 11.47 0.08
C GLU A 96 -6.16 10.55 1.09
N ARG A 97 -6.69 11.08 2.20
CA ARG A 97 -7.40 10.29 3.23
C ARG A 97 -8.55 9.45 2.69
N PRO A 98 -9.36 9.92 1.73
CA PRO A 98 -10.40 9.09 1.12
C PRO A 98 -9.88 7.83 0.45
N PHE A 99 -8.59 7.74 0.10
CA PHE A 99 -7.99 6.55 -0.52
C PHE A 99 -7.40 5.58 0.50
N LEU A 100 -7.32 5.95 1.78
CA LEU A 100 -6.69 5.11 2.80
C LEU A 100 -7.63 4.00 3.27
N ALA A 101 -7.04 2.86 3.64
CA ALA A 101 -7.76 1.76 4.23
C ALA A 101 -8.21 2.10 5.66
N MET A 102 -7.39 2.86 6.39
CA MET A 102 -7.60 3.21 7.78
C MET A 102 -7.48 4.72 7.95
N ASP A 103 -8.55 5.35 8.42
CA ASP A 103 -8.58 6.78 8.73
C ASP A 103 -8.85 6.98 10.22
N LEU A 104 -7.81 6.80 11.04
CA LEU A 104 -7.90 6.89 12.48
C LEU A 104 -7.57 8.29 12.98
N PRO A 105 -8.26 8.82 14.01
CA PRO A 105 -7.86 10.05 14.67
C PRO A 105 -6.43 9.95 15.20
N ALA A 106 -5.68 11.05 15.16
CA ALA A 106 -4.27 11.06 15.59
C ALA A 106 -4.04 10.60 17.04
N GLY A 107 -5.05 10.71 17.92
CA GLY A 107 -5.00 10.21 19.30
C GLY A 107 -5.15 8.70 19.44
N GLU A 108 -5.59 7.99 18.40
CA GLU A 108 -5.75 6.53 18.37
C GLU A 108 -4.58 5.82 17.65
N VAL A 109 -3.63 6.58 17.11
CA VAL A 109 -2.45 6.08 16.40
C VAL A 109 -1.27 6.00 17.37
N GLU A 110 -0.90 4.78 17.76
CA GLU A 110 0.22 4.52 18.67
C GLU A 110 1.58 4.83 18.03
N ASP A 111 1.81 4.35 16.81
CA ASP A 111 3.01 4.62 16.02
C ASP A 111 2.63 5.15 14.63
N LYS A 112 2.93 6.44 14.41
CA LYS A 112 2.62 7.12 13.15
C LYS A 112 3.39 6.56 11.96
N ALA A 113 4.64 6.13 12.15
CA ALA A 113 5.45 5.62 11.05
C ALA A 113 4.92 4.26 10.59
N THR A 114 4.64 3.36 11.55
CA THR A 114 4.02 2.06 11.26
C THR A 114 2.63 2.23 10.64
N PHE A 115 1.79 3.11 11.18
CA PHE A 115 0.45 3.39 10.63
C PHE A 115 0.49 3.93 9.19
N THR A 116 1.44 4.83 8.90
CA THR A 116 1.63 5.37 7.54
C THR A 116 2.06 4.28 6.57
N LEU A 117 3.01 3.43 6.98
CA LEU A 117 3.47 2.30 6.18
C LEU A 117 2.34 1.29 5.94
N ASP A 118 1.58 0.93 6.96
CA ASP A 118 0.48 -0.04 6.85
C ASP A 118 -0.59 0.43 5.86
N ASN A 119 -0.99 1.70 5.93
CA ASN A 119 -1.91 2.29 4.95
C ASN A 119 -1.32 2.28 3.53
N ALA A 120 -0.04 2.60 3.37
CA ALA A 120 0.63 2.52 2.06
C ALA A 120 0.61 1.08 1.52
N LEU A 121 0.97 0.07 2.32
CA LEU A 121 0.98 -1.32 1.90
C LEU A 121 -0.42 -1.83 1.51
N LEU A 122 -1.46 -1.43 2.26
CA LEU A 122 -2.85 -1.76 1.95
C LEU A 122 -3.31 -1.10 0.64
N LEU A 123 -2.96 0.17 0.41
CA LEU A 123 -3.28 0.86 -0.85
C LEU A 123 -2.59 0.22 -2.05
N LEU A 124 -1.29 -0.07 -1.97
CA LEU A 124 -0.56 -0.74 -3.05
C LEU A 124 -1.13 -2.13 -3.35
N TYR A 125 -1.56 -2.86 -2.32
CA TYR A 125 -2.24 -4.15 -2.50
C TYR A 125 -3.57 -3.99 -3.24
N ALA A 126 -4.39 -3.03 -2.82
CA ALA A 126 -5.69 -2.78 -3.43
C ALA A 126 -5.56 -2.39 -4.91
N VAL A 127 -4.61 -1.50 -5.23
CA VAL A 127 -4.31 -1.13 -6.63
C VAL A 127 -3.91 -2.36 -7.45
N GLY A 128 -3.00 -3.20 -6.93
CA GLY A 128 -2.63 -4.44 -7.60
C GLY A 128 -3.82 -5.37 -7.84
N ALA A 129 -4.70 -5.52 -6.83
CA ALA A 129 -5.89 -6.38 -6.94
C ALA A 129 -6.97 -5.81 -7.89
N ILE A 130 -6.95 -4.50 -8.16
CA ILE A 130 -7.88 -3.84 -9.08
C ILE A 130 -7.39 -3.92 -10.53
N ALA A 131 -6.09 -3.67 -10.76
CA ALA A 131 -5.56 -3.33 -12.08
C ALA A 131 -4.39 -4.21 -12.55
N SER A 132 -3.96 -5.21 -11.78
CA SER A 132 -2.81 -6.07 -12.12
C SER A 132 -3.24 -7.54 -12.31
N PRO A 133 -3.96 -7.88 -13.41
CA PRO A 133 -4.47 -9.23 -13.63
C PRO A 133 -3.34 -10.28 -13.67
N ASP A 134 -2.17 -9.92 -14.19
CA ASP A 134 -1.00 -10.80 -14.27
C ASP A 134 -0.44 -11.19 -12.88
N ASP A 135 -0.74 -10.41 -11.84
CA ASP A 135 -0.29 -10.67 -10.48
C ASP A 135 -1.40 -11.18 -9.55
N GLU A 136 -2.61 -11.46 -10.07
CA GLU A 136 -3.78 -11.86 -9.27
C GLU A 136 -3.47 -13.07 -8.37
N GLN A 137 -2.87 -14.12 -8.94
CA GLN A 137 -2.50 -15.31 -8.19
C GLN A 137 -1.50 -14.99 -7.07
N ALA A 138 -0.46 -14.20 -7.37
CA ALA A 138 0.56 -13.84 -6.39
C ALA A 138 -0.02 -12.96 -5.26
N LEU A 139 -0.97 -12.07 -5.59
CA LEU A 139 -1.68 -11.26 -4.62
C LEU A 139 -2.62 -12.07 -3.74
N ASP A 140 -3.30 -13.08 -4.28
CA ASP A 140 -4.18 -13.96 -3.53
C ASP A 140 -3.40 -14.83 -2.53
N GLU A 141 -2.31 -15.47 -2.98
CA GLU A 141 -1.37 -16.23 -2.14
C GLU A 141 -0.79 -15.37 -0.99
N HIS A 142 -0.83 -14.06 -1.15
CA HIS A 142 -0.28 -13.12 -0.20
C HIS A 142 -1.31 -12.29 0.55
N ARG A 143 -2.60 -12.45 0.26
CA ARG A 143 -3.70 -11.76 0.93
C ARG A 143 -3.66 -11.86 2.46
N GLY A 144 -3.12 -12.94 3.01
CA GLY A 144 -2.92 -13.08 4.46
C GLY A 144 -2.13 -11.94 5.12
N PHE A 145 -1.20 -11.28 4.41
CA PHE A 145 -0.43 -10.17 4.99
C PHE A 145 -1.29 -8.91 5.21
N THR A 146 -2.19 -8.58 4.28
CA THR A 146 -3.08 -7.42 4.43
C THR A 146 -4.10 -7.68 5.53
N ILE A 147 -4.59 -8.92 5.65
CA ILE A 147 -5.45 -9.35 6.75
C ILE A 147 -4.73 -9.23 8.10
N GLN A 148 -3.45 -9.60 8.18
CA GLN A 148 -2.66 -9.43 9.39
C GLN A 148 -2.52 -7.97 9.79
N ILE A 149 -2.26 -7.07 8.82
CA ILE A 149 -2.23 -5.63 9.06
C ILE A 149 -3.57 -5.16 9.63
N LEU A 150 -4.69 -5.41 8.94
CA LEU A 150 -6.01 -4.96 9.42
C LEU A 150 -6.36 -5.53 10.81
N THR A 151 -5.95 -6.77 11.08
CA THR A 151 -6.20 -7.43 12.37
C THR A 151 -5.43 -6.78 13.52
N SER A 152 -4.25 -6.18 13.27
CA SER A 152 -3.52 -5.45 14.31
C SER A 152 -4.31 -4.22 14.81
N TYR A 153 -5.16 -3.65 13.93
CA TYR A 153 -6.05 -2.52 14.23
C TYR A 153 -7.50 -2.94 14.55
N ARG A 154 -7.76 -4.23 14.85
CA ARG A 154 -9.14 -4.75 15.03
C ARG A 154 -9.99 -3.99 16.05
N LYS A 155 -9.38 -3.41 17.09
CA LYS A 155 -10.10 -2.66 18.13
C LYS A 155 -10.60 -1.32 17.57
N GLN A 156 -9.71 -0.60 16.90
CA GLN A 156 -9.98 0.71 16.30
C GLN A 156 -10.97 0.57 15.13
N LEU A 157 -10.79 -0.47 14.30
CA LEU A 157 -11.62 -0.74 13.13
C LEU A 157 -12.92 -1.52 13.45
N ARG A 158 -13.12 -1.93 14.71
CA ARG A 158 -14.28 -2.73 15.17
C ARG A 158 -14.51 -4.00 14.35
N LEU A 159 -13.43 -4.71 14.06
CA LEU A 159 -13.40 -5.98 13.31
C LEU A 159 -13.71 -7.21 14.19
#